data_AF-U5S558-F1
#
_entry.id   AF-U5S558-F1
#
_cell.length_a   1.000
_cell.length_b   1.000
_cell.length_c   1.000
_cell.angle_alpha   90.00
_cell.angle_beta   90.00
_cell.angle_gamma   90.00
#
_symmetry.space_group_name_H-M   'P 1'
#
loop_
_entity.id
_entity.type
_entity.pdbx_description
1 polymer ?
#
loop_
_entity_poly.entity_id
_entity_poly.type
_entity_poly.pdbx_seq_one_letter_code
_entity_poly.pdbx_strand_id
1 'polypeptide(L)'
;LVADAGGGDRIDGFLPPMYEGVKSPEEMGIPKWQGTPEENLMTLRSVARLFGAEDVGCIELDDDIKKMVFDSEMDGKKYVFEDVDAAYETATKRVIPNNCKYVFTWSMRQPPNMTRHQAGRKENAPTYIAYMRGHFLSCYIKDFVRGLGYTMVGA
;
A
#
# COMPACT_ATOMS: atom_id res chain seq x y z
N LEU A 1 14.61 -19.98 -3.70
CA LEU A 1 13.40 -20.49 -3.00
C LEU A 1 12.13 -19.70 -3.32
N VAL A 2 12.11 -18.36 -3.31
CA VAL A 2 10.96 -17.54 -3.79
C VAL A 2 10.97 -17.38 -5.33
N ALA A 3 12.16 -17.23 -5.93
CA ALA A 3 12.35 -17.10 -7.37
C ALA A 3 12.00 -18.36 -8.19
N ASP A 4 12.13 -19.56 -7.61
CA ASP A 4 12.00 -20.84 -8.34
C ASP A 4 10.55 -21.20 -8.73
N ALA A 5 9.58 -20.39 -8.33
CA ALA A 5 8.16 -20.56 -8.64
C ALA A 5 7.52 -19.28 -9.21
N GLY A 6 8.33 -18.31 -9.66
CA GLY A 6 7.84 -17.09 -10.34
C GLY A 6 7.35 -15.98 -9.43
N GLY A 7 7.69 -16.00 -8.13
CA GLY A 7 7.50 -14.84 -7.25
C GLY A 7 8.62 -13.83 -7.51
N GLY A 8 8.27 -12.66 -8.05
CA GLY A 8 9.19 -11.51 -8.07
C GLY A 8 9.45 -10.98 -6.67
N ASP A 9 10.58 -10.32 -6.47
CA ASP A 9 10.89 -9.62 -5.22
C ASP A 9 9.81 -8.57 -4.90
N ARG A 10 9.60 -8.24 -3.62
CA ARG A 10 8.73 -7.12 -3.23
C ARG A 10 9.26 -5.85 -3.90
N ILE A 11 8.46 -5.25 -4.77
CA ILE A 11 8.81 -4.01 -5.48
C ILE A 11 8.35 -2.76 -4.72
N ASP A 12 7.48 -2.92 -3.73
CA ASP A 12 7.00 -1.86 -2.86
C ASP A 12 7.81 -1.79 -1.55
N GLY A 13 8.12 -0.57 -1.13
CA GLY A 13 8.75 -0.27 0.15
C GLY A 13 7.81 0.48 1.08
N PHE A 14 8.21 0.73 2.33
CA PHE A 14 7.39 1.44 3.31
C PHE A 14 6.91 2.81 2.82
N LEU A 15 7.82 3.57 2.20
CA LEU A 15 7.54 4.84 1.55
C LEU A 15 7.09 4.65 0.10
N PRO A 16 6.43 5.65 -0.50
CA PRO A 16 6.21 5.66 -1.95
C PRO A 16 7.53 5.38 -2.69
N PRO A 17 7.52 4.55 -3.74
CA PRO A 17 8.71 4.30 -4.55
C PRO A 17 9.21 5.57 -5.26
N MET A 18 8.40 6.64 -5.30
CA MET A 18 8.74 7.93 -5.89
C MET A 18 9.15 7.75 -7.35
N TYR A 19 8.24 7.23 -8.19
CA TYR A 19 8.50 7.15 -9.62
C TYR A 19 8.91 8.53 -10.16
N GLU A 20 9.91 8.55 -11.05
CA GLU A 20 10.49 9.80 -11.57
C GLU A 20 9.40 10.75 -12.07
N GLY A 21 9.30 11.92 -11.42
CA GLY A 21 8.39 12.99 -11.83
C GLY A 21 7.11 13.16 -11.02
N VAL A 22 6.84 12.31 -10.01
CA VAL A 22 5.68 12.51 -9.12
C VAL A 22 5.93 13.66 -8.15
N LYS A 23 5.47 14.85 -8.54
CA LYS A 23 5.53 16.07 -7.74
C LYS A 23 4.34 16.17 -6.79
N SER A 24 4.56 16.69 -5.60
CA SER A 24 3.49 17.10 -4.69
C SER A 24 2.77 18.35 -5.24
N PRO A 25 1.54 18.63 -4.80
CA PRO A 25 0.85 19.89 -5.10
C PRO A 25 1.68 21.13 -4.77
N GLU A 26 2.41 21.11 -3.65
CA GLU A 26 3.32 22.19 -3.25
C GLU A 26 4.46 22.39 -4.26
N GLU A 27 5.09 21.30 -4.72
CA GLU A 27 6.13 21.32 -5.76
C GLU A 27 5.59 21.80 -7.13
N MET A 28 4.28 21.68 -7.36
CA MET A 28 3.59 22.16 -8.56
C MET A 28 3.00 23.57 -8.40
N GLY A 29 3.01 24.15 -7.20
CA GLY A 29 2.39 25.45 -6.91
C GLY A 29 0.85 25.44 -6.98
N ILE A 30 0.22 24.28 -6.80
CA ILE A 30 -1.23 24.12 -6.82
C ILE A 30 -1.74 23.69 -5.44
N PRO A 31 -3.01 24.01 -5.07
CA PRO A 31 -3.56 23.57 -3.81
C PRO A 31 -3.67 22.05 -3.73
N LYS A 32 -3.53 21.53 -2.50
CA LYS A 32 -3.79 20.13 -2.17
C LYS A 32 -5.23 19.74 -2.54
N TRP A 33 -5.43 18.51 -2.99
CA TRP A 33 -6.78 17.99 -3.25
C TRP A 33 -7.64 18.08 -1.99
N GLN A 34 -8.90 18.49 -2.13
CA GLN A 34 -9.88 18.53 -1.06
C GLN A 34 -11.22 18.01 -1.60
N GLY A 35 -11.82 17.06 -0.88
CA GLY A 35 -13.11 16.46 -1.20
C GLY A 35 -13.72 15.83 0.04
N THR A 36 -14.99 15.42 -0.03
CA THR A 36 -15.63 14.71 1.09
C THR A 36 -14.98 13.33 1.29
N PRO A 37 -15.13 12.70 2.48
CA PRO A 37 -14.64 11.33 2.69
C PRO A 37 -15.13 10.34 1.62
N GLU A 38 -16.37 10.46 1.19
CA GLU A 38 -16.98 9.63 0.16
C GLU A 38 -16.34 9.84 -1.21
N GLU A 39 -16.10 11.10 -1.61
CA GLU A 39 -15.41 11.44 -2.86
C GLU A 39 -13.97 10.95 -2.85
N ASN A 40 -13.27 11.10 -1.73
CA ASN A 40 -11.90 10.62 -1.56
C ASN A 40 -11.83 9.09 -1.66
N LEU A 41 -12.76 8.39 -1.01
CA LEU A 41 -12.86 6.93 -1.10
C LEU A 41 -13.17 6.48 -2.54
N MET A 42 -14.10 7.15 -3.23
CA MET A 42 -14.43 6.87 -4.63
C MET A 42 -13.24 7.11 -5.56
N THR A 43 -12.45 8.15 -5.30
CA THR A 43 -11.22 8.47 -6.05
C THR A 43 -10.18 7.35 -5.88
N LEU A 44 -9.85 6.98 -4.63
CA LEU A 44 -8.89 5.90 -4.37
C LEU A 44 -9.40 4.54 -4.88
N ARG A 45 -10.70 4.28 -4.74
CA ARG A 45 -11.33 3.07 -5.29
C ARG A 45 -11.21 3.00 -6.79
N SER A 46 -11.37 4.11 -7.50
CA SER A 46 -11.24 4.13 -8.96
C SER A 46 -9.83 3.76 -9.39
N VAL A 47 -8.80 4.26 -8.69
CA VAL A 47 -7.40 3.89 -8.90
C VAL A 47 -7.17 2.42 -8.56
N ALA A 48 -7.62 1.94 -7.41
CA ALA A 48 -7.47 0.53 -7.03
C ALA A 48 -8.13 -0.42 -8.05
N ARG A 49 -9.32 -0.07 -8.56
CA ARG A 49 -10.03 -0.83 -9.59
C ARG A 49 -9.31 -0.84 -10.93
N LEU A 50 -8.65 0.26 -11.31
CA LEU A 50 -7.82 0.33 -12.52
C LEU A 50 -6.72 -0.73 -12.51
N PHE A 51 -6.11 -0.99 -11.35
CA PHE A 51 -5.10 -2.04 -11.16
C PHE A 51 -5.68 -3.42 -10.83
N GLY A 52 -7.01 -3.56 -10.93
CA GLY A 52 -7.70 -4.84 -10.80
C GLY A 52 -8.01 -5.27 -9.37
N ALA A 53 -8.05 -4.36 -8.39
CA ALA A 53 -8.58 -4.71 -7.06
C ALA A 53 -10.08 -5.11 -7.14
N GLU A 54 -10.51 -6.10 -6.37
CA GLU A 54 -11.94 -6.47 -6.31
C GLU A 54 -12.69 -5.71 -5.23
N ASP A 55 -12.38 -6.02 -3.98
CA ASP A 55 -12.95 -5.37 -2.82
C ASP A 55 -12.03 -4.22 -2.42
N VAL A 56 -12.61 -3.07 -2.08
CA VAL A 56 -11.89 -1.88 -1.65
C VAL A 56 -12.63 -1.30 -0.46
N GLY A 57 -11.89 -1.00 0.59
CA GLY A 57 -12.43 -0.46 1.83
C GLY A 57 -11.47 0.51 2.49
N CYS A 58 -12.02 1.28 3.42
CA CYS A 58 -11.25 2.18 4.26
C CYS A 58 -11.81 2.11 5.67
N ILE A 59 -10.92 2.12 6.67
CA ILE A 59 -11.27 2.18 8.08
C ILE A 59 -10.45 3.28 8.75
N GLU A 60 -11.03 3.95 9.74
CA GLU A 60 -10.31 4.92 10.56
C GLU A 60 -9.25 4.21 11.41
N LEU A 61 -8.07 4.84 11.53
CA LEU A 61 -6.96 4.36 12.34
C LEU A 61 -7.10 4.91 13.76
N ASP A 62 -7.99 4.29 14.54
CA ASP A 62 -8.14 4.55 15.97
C ASP A 62 -7.09 3.80 16.82
N ASP A 63 -7.15 3.98 18.14
CA ASP A 63 -6.20 3.36 19.07
C ASP A 63 -6.29 1.82 19.10
N ASP A 64 -7.41 1.23 18.71
CA ASP A 64 -7.57 -0.22 18.62
C ASP A 64 -7.00 -0.76 17.31
N ILE A 65 -7.24 -0.09 16.18
CA ILE A 65 -6.67 -0.44 14.88
C ILE A 65 -5.14 -0.23 14.88
N LYS A 66 -4.61 0.76 15.60
CA LYS A 66 -3.15 0.92 15.76
C LYS A 66 -2.47 -0.31 16.36
N LYS A 67 -3.16 -1.05 17.25
CA LYS A 67 -2.63 -2.29 17.85
C LYS A 67 -2.53 -3.45 16.84
N MET A 68 -3.19 -3.34 15.68
CA MET A 68 -3.08 -4.32 14.60
C MET A 68 -1.84 -4.10 13.73
N VAL A 69 -1.12 -2.99 13.90
CA VAL A 69 0.18 -2.78 13.24
C VAL A 69 1.24 -3.62 13.95
N PHE A 70 2.04 -4.34 13.17
CA PHE A 70 3.14 -5.15 13.70
C PHE A 70 4.14 -4.28 14.49
N ASP A 71 4.76 -4.83 15.55
CA ASP A 71 5.84 -4.13 16.29
C ASP A 71 7.06 -3.88 15.39
N SER A 72 7.40 -4.86 14.54
CA SER A 72 8.55 -4.80 13.63
C SER A 72 8.31 -5.58 12.35
N GLU A 73 8.96 -5.15 11.28
CA GLU A 73 9.00 -5.86 9.99
C GLU A 73 10.00 -7.04 10.04
N MET A 74 9.91 -7.93 9.04
CA MET A 74 10.90 -8.98 8.76
C MET A 74 12.37 -8.50 8.66
N ASP A 75 12.62 -7.23 8.32
CA ASP A 75 13.97 -6.65 8.29
C ASP A 75 14.43 -6.11 9.66
N GLY A 76 13.63 -6.28 10.71
CA GLY A 76 13.92 -5.88 12.09
C GLY A 76 13.61 -4.42 12.41
N LYS A 77 13.16 -3.60 11.43
CA LYS A 77 12.80 -2.20 11.69
C LYS A 77 11.47 -2.13 12.44
N LYS A 78 11.42 -1.31 13.49
CA LYS A 78 10.20 -1.09 14.28
C LYS A 78 9.23 -0.14 13.60
N TYR A 79 7.94 -0.40 13.68
CA TYR A 79 6.92 0.58 13.34
C TYR A 79 6.65 1.47 14.56
N VAL A 80 6.72 2.78 14.38
CA VAL A 80 6.53 3.77 15.46
C VAL A 80 5.58 4.86 15.00
N PHE A 81 4.62 5.21 15.85
CA PHE A 81 3.75 6.36 15.63
C PHE A 81 4.35 7.61 16.27
N GLU A 82 4.49 8.70 15.50
CA GLU A 82 5.07 9.96 15.99
C GLU A 82 4.28 11.18 15.50
N ASP A 83 4.33 12.28 16.25
CA ASP A 83 3.79 13.59 15.86
C ASP A 83 4.75 14.32 14.92
N VAL A 84 4.81 13.83 13.68
CA VAL A 84 5.61 14.39 12.58
C VAL A 84 4.75 14.64 11.35
N ASP A 85 5.17 15.55 10.47
CA ASP A 85 4.38 15.91 9.29
C ASP A 85 4.42 14.85 8.17
N ALA A 86 5.55 14.16 8.04
CA ALA A 86 5.81 13.20 6.96
C ALA A 86 6.37 11.87 7.51
N ALA A 87 5.98 10.77 6.85
CA ALA A 87 6.54 9.46 7.14
C ALA A 87 8.01 9.40 6.71
N TYR A 88 8.82 8.68 7.47
CA TYR A 88 10.23 8.47 7.15
C TYR A 88 10.72 7.10 7.62
N GLU A 89 11.81 6.66 7.02
CA GLU A 89 12.48 5.41 7.37
C GLU A 89 13.92 5.70 7.80
N THR A 90 14.39 4.99 8.82
CA THR A 90 15.77 5.03 9.31
C THR A 90 16.38 3.63 9.22
N ALA A 91 17.62 3.48 9.71
CA ALA A 91 18.24 2.17 9.84
C ALA A 91 17.48 1.24 10.82
N THR A 92 16.73 1.78 11.80
CA THR A 92 16.16 0.99 12.91
C THR A 92 14.64 1.08 13.05
N LYS A 93 13.99 2.07 12.43
CA LYS A 93 12.54 2.28 12.55
C LYS A 93 11.92 2.85 11.28
N ARG A 94 10.62 2.60 11.12
CA ARG A 94 9.68 3.16 10.16
C ARG A 94 8.64 3.96 10.91
N VAL A 95 8.55 5.26 10.62
CA VAL A 95 7.68 6.17 11.35
C VAL A 95 6.41 6.46 10.57
N ILE A 96 5.28 6.19 11.20
CA ILE A 96 3.95 6.51 10.72
C ILE A 96 3.48 7.78 11.44
N PRO A 97 3.23 8.88 10.72
CA PRO A 97 2.69 10.10 11.30
C PRO A 97 1.34 9.86 12.01
N ASN A 98 1.12 10.50 13.16
CA ASN A 98 -0.20 10.49 13.82
C ASN A 98 -1.30 11.20 12.99
N ASN A 99 -0.91 11.99 11.97
CA ASN A 99 -1.85 12.59 11.03
C ASN A 99 -2.36 11.61 9.95
N CYS A 100 -1.80 10.38 9.87
CA CYS A 100 -2.34 9.29 9.04
C CYS A 100 -3.55 8.67 9.74
N LYS A 101 -4.76 9.08 9.34
CA LYS A 101 -6.01 8.71 10.03
C LYS A 101 -6.74 7.50 9.46
N TYR A 102 -6.26 6.91 8.37
CA TYR A 102 -7.03 5.91 7.63
C TYR A 102 -6.17 4.75 7.17
N VAL A 103 -6.71 3.54 7.28
CA VAL A 103 -6.17 2.34 6.66
C VAL A 103 -7.01 2.04 5.42
N PHE A 104 -6.39 2.20 4.26
CA PHE A 104 -6.98 1.84 2.97
C PHE A 104 -6.62 0.39 2.64
N THR A 105 -7.62 -0.42 2.30
CA THR A 105 -7.46 -1.86 2.08
C THR A 105 -8.06 -2.28 0.75
N TRP A 106 -7.48 -3.29 0.13
CA TRP A 106 -7.99 -3.89 -1.10
C TRP A 106 -7.76 -5.40 -1.13
N SER A 107 -8.55 -6.11 -1.95
CA SER A 107 -8.35 -7.52 -2.25
C SER A 107 -7.87 -7.71 -3.70
N MET A 108 -7.08 -8.79 -3.91
CA MET A 108 -6.68 -9.29 -5.22
C MET A 108 -7.10 -10.76 -5.33
N ARG A 109 -8.02 -11.06 -6.24
CA ARG A 109 -8.65 -12.37 -6.39
C ARG A 109 -7.71 -13.25 -7.17
N GLN A 110 -7.42 -14.39 -6.56
CA GLN A 110 -6.76 -15.48 -7.24
C GLN A 110 -7.71 -16.14 -8.25
N PRO A 111 -7.23 -16.61 -9.41
CA PRO A 111 -8.05 -17.36 -10.37
C PRO A 111 -8.60 -18.64 -9.73
N PRO A 112 -9.92 -18.75 -9.51
CA PRO A 112 -10.51 -19.77 -8.64
C PRO A 112 -10.30 -21.20 -9.14
N ASN A 113 -10.36 -21.40 -10.46
CA ASN A 113 -10.11 -22.71 -11.04
C ASN A 113 -8.67 -23.15 -10.79
N MET A 114 -7.68 -22.27 -10.89
CA MET A 114 -6.31 -22.67 -10.63
C MET A 114 -6.04 -22.83 -9.14
N THR A 115 -6.56 -21.93 -8.29
CA THR A 115 -6.40 -22.03 -6.83
C THR A 115 -6.93 -23.35 -6.28
N ARG A 116 -8.07 -23.84 -6.80
CA ARG A 116 -8.66 -25.12 -6.36
C ARG A 116 -7.86 -26.37 -6.73
N HIS A 117 -6.92 -26.26 -7.68
CA HIS A 117 -6.09 -27.37 -8.14
C HIS A 117 -4.62 -27.20 -7.72
N GLN A 118 -4.32 -26.30 -6.77
CA GLN A 118 -2.99 -26.20 -6.19
C GLN A 118 -2.69 -27.45 -5.36
N ALA A 119 -1.64 -28.20 -5.69
CA ALA A 119 -1.20 -29.38 -4.95
C ALA A 119 0.24 -29.25 -4.40
N GLY A 120 0.94 -28.14 -4.66
CA GLY A 120 2.26 -27.90 -4.08
C GLY A 120 3.01 -26.64 -4.55
N ARG A 121 4.34 -26.67 -4.38
CA ARG A 121 5.25 -25.51 -4.49
C ARG A 121 5.31 -24.87 -5.89
N LYS A 122 5.06 -25.64 -6.96
CA LYS A 122 5.14 -25.18 -8.37
C LYS A 122 3.79 -24.82 -9.00
N GLU A 123 2.67 -25.24 -8.43
CA GLU A 123 1.32 -24.91 -8.92
C GLU A 123 0.74 -23.65 -8.27
N ASN A 124 1.55 -22.96 -7.45
CA ASN A 124 1.14 -21.79 -6.68
C ASN A 124 1.13 -20.46 -7.47
N ALA A 125 1.20 -20.53 -8.80
CA ALA A 125 1.10 -19.38 -9.71
C ALA A 125 -0.10 -18.43 -9.43
N PRO A 126 -1.31 -18.91 -9.03
CA PRO A 126 -2.44 -18.04 -8.68
C PRO A 126 -2.16 -17.11 -7.51
N THR A 127 -1.37 -17.58 -6.55
CA THR A 127 -0.97 -16.82 -5.37
C THR A 127 0.07 -15.79 -5.74
N TYR A 128 1.10 -16.19 -6.49
CA TYR A 128 2.16 -15.27 -6.91
C TYR A 128 1.64 -14.13 -7.78
N ILE A 129 0.75 -14.39 -8.74
CA ILE A 129 0.19 -13.32 -9.58
C ILE A 129 -0.67 -12.35 -8.76
N ALA A 130 -1.36 -12.82 -7.72
CA ALA A 130 -2.14 -11.96 -6.83
C ALA A 130 -1.25 -11.05 -5.97
N TYR A 131 -0.16 -11.58 -5.40
CA TYR A 131 0.84 -10.77 -4.69
C TYR A 131 1.50 -9.74 -5.61
N MET A 132 1.93 -10.16 -6.81
CA MET A 132 2.54 -9.27 -7.78
C MET A 132 1.60 -8.11 -8.15
N ARG A 133 0.32 -8.39 -8.45
CA ARG A 133 -0.70 -7.35 -8.70
C ARG A 133 -0.88 -6.43 -7.49
N GLY A 134 -0.90 -6.99 -6.29
CA GLY A 134 -1.01 -6.23 -5.04
C GLY A 134 0.15 -5.25 -4.85
N HIS A 135 1.39 -5.70 -5.05
CA HIS A 135 2.59 -4.88 -4.95
C HIS A 135 2.64 -3.79 -6.03
N PHE A 136 2.21 -4.09 -7.26
CA PHE A 136 2.08 -3.07 -8.30
C PHE A 136 1.09 -1.97 -7.89
N LEU A 137 -0.12 -2.35 -7.45
CA LEU A 137 -1.09 -1.36 -6.97
C LEU A 137 -0.52 -0.54 -5.81
N SER A 138 0.12 -1.18 -4.82
CA SER A 138 0.78 -0.52 -3.68
C SER A 138 1.73 0.59 -4.14
N CYS A 139 2.62 0.31 -5.09
CA CYS A 139 3.53 1.30 -5.67
C CYS A 139 2.80 2.51 -6.27
N TYR A 140 1.85 2.26 -7.18
CA TYR A 140 1.19 3.33 -7.92
C TYR A 140 0.20 4.14 -7.08
N ILE A 141 -0.52 3.52 -6.15
CA ILE A 141 -1.49 4.23 -5.33
C ILE A 141 -0.80 5.16 -4.33
N LYS A 142 0.35 4.77 -3.78
CA LYS A 142 1.16 5.64 -2.90
C LYS A 142 1.61 6.90 -3.63
N ASP A 143 2.09 6.77 -4.87
CA ASP A 143 2.49 7.90 -5.70
C ASP A 143 1.30 8.77 -6.13
N PHE A 144 0.16 8.15 -6.46
CA PHE A 144 -1.07 8.88 -6.72
C PHE A 144 -1.49 9.74 -5.53
N VAL A 145 -1.45 9.17 -4.31
CA VAL A 145 -1.80 9.88 -3.07
C VAL A 145 -0.81 11.01 -2.78
N ARG A 146 0.48 10.84 -3.09
CA ARG A 146 1.46 11.92 -3.04
C ARG A 146 1.10 13.05 -4.00
N GLY A 147 0.71 12.73 -5.23
CA GLY A 147 0.24 13.71 -6.22
C GLY A 147 -0.99 14.49 -5.78
N LEU A 148 -1.82 13.91 -4.90
CA LEU A 148 -2.94 14.61 -4.25
C LEU A 148 -2.51 15.46 -3.04
N GLY A 149 -1.26 15.35 -2.60
CA GLY A 149 -0.69 16.08 -1.47
C GLY A 149 -0.86 15.39 -0.11
N TYR A 150 -1.02 14.08 -0.10
CA TYR A 150 -1.19 13.27 1.11
C TYR A 150 -0.07 12.24 1.24
N THR A 151 0.11 11.72 2.45
CA THR A 151 1.06 10.66 2.75
C THR A 151 0.33 9.32 2.83
N MET A 152 0.86 8.31 2.13
CA MET A 152 0.45 6.92 2.26
C MET A 152 1.69 6.05 2.45
N VAL A 153 1.59 5.12 3.38
CA VAL A 153 2.66 4.17 3.74
C VAL A 153 2.14 2.74 3.72
N GLY A 154 3.03 1.79 3.53
CA GLY A 154 2.70 0.35 3.53
C GLY A 154 3.62 -0.43 2.60
N ALA A 155 3.81 -1.71 2.91
CA ALA A 155 4.65 -2.66 2.16
C ALA A 155 4.07 -4.08 2.27
#